data_AF-A0A367HZ99-F1
#
_entry.id   AF-A0A367HZ99-F1
#
_cell.length_a   1.000
_cell.length_b   1.000
_cell.length_c   1.000
_cell.angle_alpha   90.00
_cell.angle_beta   90.00
_cell.angle_gamma   90.00
#
_symmetry.space_group_name_H-M   'P 1'
#
loop_
_entity.id
_entity.type
_entity.pdbx_description
1 polymer ?
#
loop_
_entity_poly.entity_id
_entity_poly.type
_entity_poly.pdbx_seq_one_letter_code
_entity_poly.pdbx_strand_id
1 'polypeptide(L)'
;MQRYELEAWLGDNHALNGNQIAELHRAADDIAQQYPDADDRDDREAALTAAYRLMTEAPEDLVAELGRERIDARLAERKAFIGLRQIAVTRINNGDATEAGFAKQAGIDRMTVRKWLGKR
;
A
#
# COMPACT_ATOMS: atom_id res chain seq x y z
N MET A 1 8.44 5.30 -18.37
CA MET A 1 7.14 5.75 -18.94
C MET A 1 7.45 6.66 -20.12
N GLN A 2 6.76 6.55 -21.26
CA GLN A 2 7.01 7.48 -22.38
C GLN A 2 6.46 8.88 -22.08
N ARG A 3 7.06 9.93 -22.65
CA ARG A 3 6.67 11.33 -22.37
C ARG A 3 5.18 11.62 -22.60
N TYR A 4 4.62 11.10 -23.69
CA TYR A 4 3.19 11.30 -24.00
C TYR A 4 2.26 10.57 -23.02
N GLU A 5 2.71 9.48 -22.41
CA GLU A 5 1.96 8.77 -21.36
C GLU A 5 1.95 9.59 -20.07
N LEU A 6 3.06 10.27 -19.75
CA LEU A 6 3.14 11.19 -18.62
C LEU A 6 2.26 12.42 -18.83
N GLU A 7 2.29 13.02 -20.02
CA GLU A 7 1.42 14.15 -20.36
C GLU A 7 -0.07 13.75 -20.30
N ALA A 8 -0.42 12.55 -20.75
CA ALA A 8 -1.78 12.01 -20.59
C ALA A 8 -2.15 11.75 -19.13
N TRP A 9 -1.22 11.26 -18.30
CA TRP A 9 -1.43 11.05 -16.86
C TRP A 9 -1.65 12.37 -16.11
N LEU A 10 -0.86 13.39 -16.43
CA LEU A 10 -0.96 14.73 -15.85
C LEU A 10 -2.28 15.44 -16.22
N GLY A 11 -2.79 15.19 -17.43
CA GLY A 11 -3.94 15.89 -17.98
C GLY A 11 -3.66 17.39 -18.23
N ASP A 12 -4.66 18.12 -18.72
CA ASP A 12 -4.42 19.48 -19.24
C ASP A 12 -4.13 20.56 -18.16
N ASN A 13 -4.35 20.28 -16.87
CA ASN A 13 -4.33 21.28 -15.78
C ASN A 13 -3.25 21.04 -14.72
N HIS A 14 -2.10 20.49 -15.10
CA HIS A 14 -1.08 20.02 -14.14
C HIS A 14 -0.20 21.10 -13.47
N ALA A 15 -0.35 22.39 -13.77
CA ALA A 15 0.41 23.53 -13.22
C ALA A 15 1.96 23.48 -13.32
N LEU A 16 2.55 22.35 -13.72
CA LEU A 16 3.99 22.16 -13.88
C LEU A 16 4.55 22.93 -15.08
N ASN A 17 5.72 23.53 -14.90
CA ASN A 17 6.50 24.08 -15.99
C ASN A 17 7.34 22.99 -16.71
N GLY A 18 7.92 23.32 -17.86
CA GLY A 18 8.69 22.38 -18.67
C GLY A 18 9.87 21.69 -17.96
N ASN A 19 10.53 22.38 -17.02
CA ASN A 19 11.61 21.79 -16.23
C ASN A 19 11.06 20.77 -15.22
N GLN A 20 9.95 21.09 -14.56
CA GLN A 20 9.26 20.18 -13.64
C GLN A 20 8.72 18.95 -14.38
N ILE A 21 8.18 19.11 -15.60
CA ILE A 21 7.76 17.97 -16.42
C ILE A 21 8.96 17.07 -16.75
N ALA A 22 10.10 17.66 -17.12
CA ALA A 22 11.31 16.89 -17.42
C ALA A 22 11.90 16.21 -16.15
N GLU A 23 11.76 16.82 -14.99
CA GLU A 23 12.11 16.22 -13.71
C GLU A 23 11.19 15.06 -13.35
N LEU A 24 9.87 15.24 -13.52
CA LEU A 24 8.88 14.21 -13.24
C LEU A 24 9.02 13.02 -14.19
N HIS A 25 9.36 13.28 -15.45
CA HIS A 25 9.66 12.23 -16.43
C HIS A 25 10.87 11.38 -16.02
N ARG A 26 11.95 12.02 -15.54
CA ARG A 26 13.10 11.29 -14.98
C ARG A 26 12.71 10.46 -13.75
N ALA A 27 11.95 11.05 -12.83
CA ALA A 27 11.45 10.33 -11.66
C ALA A 27 10.58 9.13 -12.06
N ALA A 28 9.72 9.27 -13.07
CA ALA A 28 8.89 8.18 -13.58
C ALA A 28 9.73 7.01 -14.14
N ASP A 29 10.85 7.31 -14.80
CA ASP A 29 11.77 6.27 -15.30
C ASP A 29 12.54 5.58 -14.16
N ASP A 30 12.97 6.32 -13.14
CA ASP A 30 13.60 5.75 -11.94
C ASP A 30 12.62 4.86 -11.15
N ILE A 31 11.38 5.33 -10.97
CA ILE A 31 10.30 4.58 -10.32
C ILE A 31 10.00 3.29 -11.07
N ALA A 32 9.93 3.32 -12.41
CA ALA A 32 9.71 2.13 -13.20
C ALA A 32 10.84 1.08 -13.06
N GLN A 33 12.08 1.53 -12.79
CA GLN A 33 13.19 0.62 -12.49
C GLN A 33 13.13 0.06 -11.07
N GLN A 34 12.69 0.88 -10.11
CA GLN A 34 12.54 0.46 -8.71
C GLN A 34 11.41 -0.55 -8.50
N TYR A 35 10.36 -0.43 -9.32
CA TYR A 35 9.14 -1.23 -9.26
C TYR A 35 8.88 -1.86 -10.64
N PRO A 36 9.64 -2.89 -11.04
CA PRO A 36 9.62 -3.41 -12.41
C PRO A 36 8.44 -4.35 -12.70
N ASP A 37 7.83 -4.94 -11.68
CA ASP A 37 6.91 -6.06 -11.85
C ASP A 37 5.47 -5.58 -12.15
N ALA A 38 4.70 -6.38 -12.87
CA ALA A 38 3.32 -6.03 -13.21
C ALA A 38 2.45 -5.78 -11.97
N ASP A 39 2.72 -6.52 -10.89
CA ASP A 39 2.01 -6.43 -9.61
C ASP A 39 2.39 -5.15 -8.82
N ASP A 40 3.50 -4.47 -9.16
CA ASP A 40 3.91 -3.21 -8.54
C ASP A 40 3.15 -1.99 -9.10
N ARG A 41 2.07 -2.20 -9.86
CA ARG A 41 1.34 -1.10 -10.51
C ARG A 41 0.89 -0.04 -9.51
N ASP A 42 0.32 -0.47 -8.39
CA ASP A 42 -0.20 0.45 -7.37
C ASP A 42 0.94 1.18 -6.65
N ASP A 43 2.08 0.50 -6.45
CA ASP A 43 3.28 1.09 -5.85
C ASP A 43 3.91 2.15 -6.77
N ARG A 44 4.00 1.87 -8.08
CA ARG A 44 4.43 2.84 -9.09
C ARG A 44 3.54 4.07 -9.12
N GLU A 45 2.23 3.87 -9.12
CA GLU A 45 1.24 4.96 -9.15
C GLU A 45 1.36 5.84 -7.90
N ALA A 46 1.49 5.21 -6.72
CA ALA A 46 1.68 5.92 -5.46
C ALA A 46 2.98 6.74 -5.46
N ALA A 47 4.09 6.15 -5.92
CA ALA A 47 5.38 6.83 -6.01
C ALA A 47 5.35 8.01 -7.00
N LEU A 48 4.74 7.82 -8.18
CA LEU A 48 4.62 8.87 -9.19
C LEU A 48 3.75 10.03 -8.70
N THR A 49 2.63 9.71 -8.03
CA THR A 49 1.76 10.70 -7.40
C THR A 49 2.51 11.50 -6.34
N ALA A 50 3.29 10.84 -5.48
CA ALA A 50 4.08 11.53 -4.47
C ALA A 50 5.16 12.44 -5.10
N ALA A 51 5.82 11.99 -6.18
CA ALA A 51 6.80 12.79 -6.91
C ALA A 51 6.16 14.04 -7.53
N TYR A 52 4.97 13.91 -8.13
CA TYR A 52 4.18 15.05 -8.62
C TYR A 52 3.82 16.02 -7.49
N ARG A 53 3.24 15.51 -6.40
CA ARG A 53 2.82 16.34 -5.25
C ARG A 53 3.99 17.10 -4.64
N LEU A 54 5.18 16.50 -4.58
CA LEU A 54 6.39 17.17 -4.09
C LEU A 54 6.79 18.39 -4.94
N MET A 55 6.37 18.45 -6.21
CA MET A 55 6.62 19.60 -7.08
C MET A 55 5.59 20.72 -6.92
N THR A 56 4.42 20.43 -6.33
CA THR A 56 3.29 21.35 -6.22
C THR A 56 2.91 21.72 -4.79
N GLU A 57 3.38 20.96 -3.80
CA GLU A 57 3.05 21.08 -2.38
C GLU A 57 4.30 21.23 -1.52
N ALA A 58 4.12 21.68 -0.27
CA ALA A 58 5.22 21.81 0.68
C ALA A 58 5.70 20.41 1.14
N PRO A 59 7.01 20.09 1.06
CA PRO A 59 7.52 18.77 1.43
C PRO A 59 7.18 18.34 2.87
N GLU A 60 7.24 19.27 3.81
CA GLU A 60 6.93 19.03 5.23
C GLU A 60 5.47 18.61 5.46
N ASP A 61 4.54 19.21 4.72
CA ASP A 61 3.11 18.91 4.83
C ASP A 61 2.83 17.52 4.24
N LEU A 62 3.40 17.22 3.07
CA LEU A 62 3.26 15.91 2.42
C LEU A 62 3.83 14.77 3.28
N VAL A 63 5.00 14.98 3.90
CA VAL A 63 5.60 14.00 4.82
C VAL A 63 4.73 13.80 6.07
N ALA A 64 4.20 14.88 6.64
CA ALA A 64 3.33 14.80 7.81
C ALA A 64 2.00 14.08 7.50
N GLU A 65 1.43 14.31 6.32
CA GLU A 65 0.23 13.64 5.82
C GLU A 65 0.45 12.14 5.65
N LEU A 66 1.41 11.74 4.80
CA LEU A 66 1.71 10.32 4.54
C LEU A 66 2.15 9.59 5.82
N GLY A 67 2.83 10.29 6.73
CA GLY A 67 3.18 9.77 8.05
C GLY A 67 1.95 9.44 8.89
N ARG A 68 0.93 10.30 8.87
CA ARG A 68 -0.34 10.08 9.57
C ARG A 68 -1.14 8.95 8.94
N GLU A 69 -1.29 8.95 7.62
CA GLU A 69 -1.98 7.88 6.89
C GLU A 69 -1.37 6.51 7.18
N ARG A 70 -0.04 6.42 7.19
CA ARG A 70 0.68 5.19 7.55
C ARG A 70 0.39 4.76 8.99
N ILE A 71 0.31 5.68 9.95
CA ILE A 71 -0.04 5.35 11.34
C ILE A 71 -1.46 4.80 11.40
N ASP A 72 -2.41 5.47 10.74
CA ASP A 72 -3.81 5.08 10.75
C ASP A 72 -4.03 3.71 10.09
N ALA A 73 -3.38 3.45 8.95
CA ALA A 73 -3.40 2.15 8.28
C ALA A 73 -2.87 1.03 9.20
N ARG A 74 -1.75 1.25 9.90
CA ARG A 74 -1.20 0.28 10.85
C ARG A 74 -2.11 0.04 12.05
N LEU A 75 -2.80 1.08 12.53
CA LEU A 75 -3.79 0.94 13.60
C LEU A 75 -5.01 0.14 13.13
N ALA A 76 -5.48 0.38 11.91
CA ALA A 76 -6.58 -0.35 11.30
C ALA A 76 -6.22 -1.83 11.10
N GLU A 77 -5.04 -2.12 10.52
CA GLU A 77 -4.50 -3.47 10.36
C GLU A 77 -4.45 -4.19 11.71
N ARG A 78 -3.85 -3.57 12.74
CA ARG A 78 -3.76 -4.15 14.09
C ARG A 78 -5.13 -4.48 14.68
N LYS A 79 -6.10 -3.57 14.55
CA LYS A 79 -7.47 -3.80 15.05
C LYS A 79 -8.13 -4.98 14.35
N ALA A 80 -8.04 -5.04 13.01
CA ALA A 80 -8.57 -6.15 12.23
C ALA A 80 -7.90 -7.48 12.63
N PHE A 81 -6.58 -7.48 12.80
CA PHE A 81 -5.81 -8.67 13.17
C PHE A 81 -6.18 -9.20 14.57
N ILE A 82 -6.39 -8.32 15.54
CA ILE A 82 -6.87 -8.70 16.89
C ILE A 82 -8.30 -9.26 16.81
N GLY A 83 -9.18 -8.67 15.99
CA GLY A 83 -10.52 -9.19 15.74
C GLY A 83 -10.49 -10.60 15.15
N LEU A 84 -9.69 -10.82 14.10
CA LEU A 84 -9.48 -12.14 13.49
C LEU A 84 -8.99 -13.17 14.51
N ARG A 85 -8.07 -12.78 15.40
CA ARG A 85 -7.61 -13.66 16.48
C ARG A 85 -8.75 -14.13 17.37
N GLN A 86 -9.60 -13.21 17.84
CA GLN A 86 -10.71 -13.57 18.73
C GLN A 86 -11.72 -14.48 18.03
N ILE A 87 -12.02 -14.21 16.75
CA ILE A 87 -12.92 -15.04 15.94
C ILE A 87 -12.31 -16.44 15.74
N ALA A 88 -11.01 -16.54 15.45
CA ALA A 88 -10.31 -17.80 15.27
C ALA A 88 -10.41 -18.68 16.52
N VAL A 89 -10.08 -18.11 17.69
CA VAL A 89 -10.16 -18.80 18.99
C VAL A 89 -11.58 -19.32 19.23
N THR A 90 -12.58 -18.48 19.00
CA THR A 90 -13.99 -18.84 19.25
C THR A 90 -14.46 -19.94 18.30
N ARG A 91 -14.35 -19.73 16.99
CA ARG A 91 -14.90 -20.65 15.98
C ARG A 91 -14.17 -21.99 15.95
N ILE A 92 -12.85 -22.01 16.11
CA ILE A 92 -12.08 -23.27 16.07
C ILE A 92 -12.31 -24.09 17.33
N ASN A 93 -12.38 -23.46 18.51
CA ASN A 93 -12.67 -24.19 19.76
C ASN A 93 -14.09 -24.74 19.80
N ASN A 94 -15.05 -24.08 19.14
CA ASN A 94 -16.42 -24.56 18.99
C ASN A 94 -16.57 -25.66 17.91
N GLY A 95 -15.54 -25.89 17.08
CA GLY A 95 -15.61 -26.81 15.95
C GLY A 95 -16.26 -26.24 14.68
N ASP A 96 -16.59 -24.94 14.66
CA ASP A 96 -17.23 -24.23 13.54
C ASP A 96 -16.26 -23.92 12.37
N ALA A 97 -14.96 -24.13 12.58
CA ALA A 97 -13.91 -23.91 11.59
C ALA A 97 -12.69 -24.79 11.86
N THR A 98 -11.96 -25.15 10.79
CA THR A 98 -10.63 -25.74 10.90
C THR A 98 -9.55 -24.66 10.88
N GLU A 99 -8.37 -24.96 11.44
CA GLU A 99 -7.21 -24.05 11.39
C GLU A 99 -6.86 -23.62 9.96
N ALA A 100 -6.82 -24.59 9.02
CA ALA A 100 -6.46 -24.35 7.64
C ALA A 100 -7.55 -23.57 6.88
N GLY A 101 -8.83 -23.89 7.12
CA GLY A 101 -9.95 -23.18 6.52
C GLY A 101 -10.02 -21.74 6.99
N PHE A 102 -9.82 -21.49 8.29
CA PHE A 102 -9.78 -20.13 8.83
C PHE A 102 -8.61 -19.33 8.26
N ALA A 103 -7.40 -19.90 8.25
CA ALA A 103 -6.20 -19.25 7.71
C ALA A 103 -6.38 -18.80 6.25
N LYS A 104 -6.92 -19.69 5.41
CA LYS A 104 -7.23 -19.38 4.01
C LYS A 104 -8.27 -18.27 3.88
N GLN A 105 -9.37 -18.33 4.65
CA GLN A 105 -10.43 -17.33 4.61
C GLN A 105 -9.92 -15.94 5.07
N ALA A 106 -9.07 -15.91 6.09
CA ALA A 106 -8.54 -14.69 6.67
C ALA A 106 -7.30 -14.15 5.92
N GLY A 107 -6.79 -14.86 4.90
CA GLY A 107 -5.61 -14.43 4.15
C GLY A 107 -4.33 -14.42 4.98
N ILE A 108 -4.19 -15.32 5.96
CA ILE A 108 -3.02 -15.39 6.85
C ILE A 108 -2.39 -16.78 6.85
N ASP A 109 -1.14 -16.84 7.30
CA ASP A 109 -0.43 -18.11 7.46
C ASP A 109 -1.07 -18.99 8.57
N ARG A 110 -1.14 -20.31 8.33
CA ARG A 110 -1.73 -21.26 9.28
C ARG A 110 -0.98 -21.30 10.62
N MET A 111 0.35 -21.11 10.62
CA MET A 111 1.15 -21.03 11.84
C MET A 111 0.78 -19.83 12.70
N THR A 112 0.31 -18.73 12.10
CA THR A 112 -0.24 -17.60 12.86
C THR A 112 -1.47 -18.02 13.65
N VAL A 113 -2.40 -18.77 13.01
CA VAL A 113 -3.58 -19.31 13.68
C VAL A 113 -3.21 -20.28 14.81
N ARG A 114 -2.23 -21.17 14.57
CA ARG A 114 -1.74 -22.09 15.61
C ARG A 114 -1.18 -21.36 16.82
N LYS A 115 -0.37 -20.33 16.60
CA LYS A 115 0.16 -19.47 17.67
C LYS A 115 -0.95 -18.80 18.47
N TRP A 116 -2.01 -18.33 17.82
CA TRP A 116 -3.18 -17.76 18.51
C TRP A 116 -3.91 -18.76 19.42
N LEU A 117 -3.95 -20.02 19.02
CA LEU A 117 -4.52 -21.14 19.78
C LEU A 117 -3.55 -21.71 20.83
N GLY A 118 -2.36 -21.12 21.02
CA GLY A 118 -1.35 -21.61 21.95
C GLY A 118 -0.64 -22.89 21.50
N LYS A 119 -0.76 -23.27 20.23
CA LYS A 119 -0.13 -24.46 19.65
C LYS A 119 1.26 -24.11 19.12
N ARG A 120 2.18 -25.07 19.20
CA ARG A 120 3.50 -25.01 18.56
C ARG A 120 3.40 -25.31 17.07
#